data_AF-A0A9D8NT84-F1
#
_entry.id   AF-A0A9D8NT84-F1
#
_cell.length_a   1.000
_cell.length_b   1.000
_cell.length_c   1.000
_cell.angle_alpha   90.00
_cell.angle_beta   90.00
_cell.angle_gamma   90.00
#
_symmetry.space_group_name_H-M   'P 1'
#
loop_
_entity.id
_entity.type
_entity.pdbx_description
1 polymer ?
#
loop_
_entity_poly.entity_id
_entity_poly.type
_entity_poly.pdbx_seq_one_letter_code
_entity_poly.pdbx_strand_id
1 'polypeptide(L)'
;MNDRQGSSIAEILYGLSNTLMVSEDANRPQLWVMGRKRTDMVADTSNFPAGNVGPGEVSGGVWAEHQKAVSIGGASADGATTVGGGPCAINCTNDWELYGMHPGGVNGLMADGSVRFLKSTMPIDVLAALCNRAGGESVSTD
;
A
#
# COMPACT_ATOMS: atom_id res chain seq x y z
N MET A 1 -16.05 -2.56 -14.73
CA MET A 1 -16.78 -3.61 -13.99
C MET A 1 -17.79 -2.90 -13.10
N ASN A 2 -18.97 -3.48 -12.86
CA ASN A 2 -19.97 -2.87 -11.98
C ASN A 2 -19.62 -3.30 -10.55
N ASP A 3 -18.95 -2.43 -9.79
CA ASP A 3 -18.30 -2.73 -8.50
C ASP A 3 -19.28 -2.96 -7.32
N ARG A 4 -20.53 -3.36 -7.61
CA ARG A 4 -21.62 -3.58 -6.64
C ARG A 4 -21.96 -5.04 -6.40
N GLN A 5 -21.40 -5.97 -7.18
CA GLN A 5 -21.47 -7.40 -6.87
C GLN A 5 -20.12 -7.78 -6.27
N GLY A 6 -20.12 -8.08 -4.97
CA GLY A 6 -18.93 -8.59 -4.29
C GLY A 6 -18.35 -9.76 -5.06
N SER A 7 -17.02 -9.81 -5.15
CA SER A 7 -16.33 -10.85 -5.90
C SER A 7 -16.00 -12.02 -5.01
N SER A 8 -16.20 -13.23 -5.53
CA SER A 8 -15.93 -14.44 -4.75
C SER A 8 -14.45 -14.79 -4.81
N ILE A 9 -13.93 -15.44 -3.76
CA ILE A 9 -12.57 -16.01 -3.78
C ILE A 9 -12.38 -16.98 -4.95
N ALA A 10 -13.45 -17.64 -5.41
CA ALA A 10 -13.40 -18.53 -6.57
C ALA A 10 -13.18 -17.79 -7.91
N GLU A 11 -13.33 -16.47 -7.95
CA GLU A 11 -13.06 -15.65 -9.14
C GLU A 11 -11.58 -15.24 -9.26
N ILE A 12 -10.72 -15.66 -8.34
CA ILE A 12 -9.27 -15.44 -8.40
C ILE A 12 -8.65 -16.45 -9.38
N LEU A 13 -8.26 -16.00 -10.57
CA LEU A 13 -7.86 -16.88 -11.67
C LEU A 13 -6.39 -17.32 -11.64
N TYR A 14 -5.48 -16.49 -11.09
CA TYR A 14 -4.02 -16.70 -11.14
C TYR A 14 -3.42 -17.37 -9.90
N GLY A 15 -4.28 -17.90 -9.04
CA GLY A 15 -3.89 -18.66 -7.86
C GLY A 15 -3.91 -17.83 -6.59
N LEU A 16 -4.52 -18.40 -5.55
CA LEU A 16 -4.71 -17.77 -4.25
C LEU A 16 -3.38 -17.37 -3.59
N SER A 17 -2.30 -18.09 -3.90
CA SER A 17 -0.96 -17.83 -3.36
C SER A 17 -0.27 -16.61 -3.97
N ASN A 18 -0.77 -16.07 -5.08
CA ASN A 18 -0.19 -14.94 -5.81
C ASN A 18 -1.09 -13.70 -5.81
N THR A 19 -2.15 -13.70 -5.01
CA THR A 19 -3.05 -12.55 -4.85
C THR A 19 -2.91 -11.98 -3.45
N LEU A 20 -2.43 -10.74 -3.34
CA LEU A 20 -2.35 -10.00 -2.09
C LEU A 20 -3.74 -9.55 -1.66
N MET A 21 -4.10 -9.81 -0.40
CA MET A 21 -5.41 -9.47 0.16
C MET A 21 -5.33 -8.38 1.23
N VAL A 22 -4.34 -8.46 2.12
CA VAL A 22 -4.16 -7.51 3.22
C VAL A 22 -2.68 -7.21 3.36
N SER A 23 -2.34 -5.94 3.54
CA SER A 23 -0.99 -5.53 3.91
C SER A 23 -1.05 -4.38 4.92
N GLU A 24 0.12 -4.03 5.42
CA GLU A 24 0.31 -3.12 6.55
C GLU A 24 0.49 -1.69 6.05
N ASP A 25 -0.15 -0.76 6.76
CA ASP A 25 0.15 0.67 6.69
C ASP A 25 0.23 1.19 8.13
N ALA A 26 1.46 1.27 8.63
CA ALA A 26 1.77 1.45 10.04
C ALA A 26 1.89 2.93 10.45
N ASN A 27 1.73 3.16 11.74
CA ASN A 27 1.99 4.43 12.44
C ASN A 27 1.13 5.64 12.03
N ARG A 28 0.05 5.45 11.27
CA ARG A 28 -0.98 6.48 11.17
C ARG A 28 -1.56 6.74 12.58
N PRO A 29 -1.75 8.01 13.02
CA PRO A 29 -1.83 9.22 12.19
C PRO A 29 -0.52 10.02 12.07
N GLN A 30 0.63 9.53 12.52
CA GLN A 30 1.89 10.27 12.31
C GLN A 30 2.39 10.05 10.89
N LEU A 31 2.88 11.09 10.21
CA LEU A 31 3.52 10.96 8.91
C LEU A 31 4.92 10.36 9.09
N TRP A 32 5.20 9.29 8.36
CA TRP A 32 6.51 8.65 8.28
C TRP A 32 6.97 8.56 6.84
N VAL A 33 8.20 9.01 6.61
CA VAL A 33 8.85 8.98 5.31
C VAL A 33 10.23 8.35 5.48
N MET A 34 10.51 7.30 4.71
CA MET A 34 11.81 6.62 4.68
C MET A 34 12.34 6.25 6.07
N GLY A 35 11.47 5.68 6.92
CA GLY A 35 11.83 5.27 8.29
C GLY A 35 11.91 6.40 9.31
N ARG A 36 11.56 7.64 8.95
CA ARG A 36 11.61 8.80 9.85
C ARG A 36 10.24 9.45 9.99
N LYS A 37 9.84 9.69 11.24
CA LYS A 37 8.68 10.55 11.51
C LYS A 37 8.97 11.97 11.01
N ARG A 38 8.06 12.52 10.21
CA ARG A 38 8.09 13.91 9.74
C ARG A 38 7.13 14.74 10.57
N THR A 39 7.51 15.98 10.86
CA THR A 39 6.67 16.98 11.57
C THR A 39 6.60 18.29 10.81
N ASP A 40 7.40 18.41 9.76
CA ASP A 40 7.64 19.57 8.91
C ASP A 40 6.91 19.46 7.56
N MET A 41 6.43 18.27 7.21
CA MET A 41 5.77 17.97 5.94
C MET A 41 4.27 17.83 6.11
N VAL A 42 3.51 18.27 5.12
CA VAL A 42 2.08 18.01 5.00
C VAL A 42 1.92 16.81 4.06
N ALA A 43 1.16 15.80 4.50
CA ALA A 43 0.78 14.67 3.67
C ALA A 43 -0.11 15.12 2.50
N ASP A 44 -0.01 14.46 1.36
CA ASP A 44 -0.77 14.80 0.18
C ASP A 44 -2.20 14.26 0.29
N THR A 45 -3.16 15.19 0.34
CA THR A 45 -4.58 14.90 0.44
C THR A 45 -5.28 14.84 -0.93
N SER A 46 -4.54 14.95 -2.05
CA SER A 46 -5.14 15.07 -3.38
C SER A 46 -5.92 13.82 -3.83
N ASN A 47 -5.47 12.63 -3.43
CA ASN A 47 -6.05 11.36 -3.89
C ASN A 47 -7.09 10.78 -2.91
N PHE A 48 -7.02 11.18 -1.64
CA PHE A 48 -8.02 10.81 -0.64
C PHE A 48 -8.31 12.03 0.24
N PRO A 49 -9.50 12.66 0.09
CA PRO A 49 -9.90 13.80 0.90
C PRO A 49 -10.32 13.32 2.29
N ALA A 50 -9.38 12.75 3.02
CA ALA A 50 -9.51 12.64 4.45
C ALA A 50 -9.18 14.00 5.06
N GLY A 51 -9.92 14.38 6.10
CA GLY A 51 -9.93 15.74 6.63
C GLY A 51 -8.52 16.31 6.79
N ASN A 52 -8.36 17.59 6.45
CA ASN A 52 -7.07 18.30 6.49
C ASN A 52 -6.22 17.88 7.69
N VAL A 53 -5.14 17.14 7.43
CA VAL A 53 -4.14 16.76 8.42
C VAL A 53 -3.07 17.83 8.49
N GLY A 54 -2.66 18.21 9.70
CA GLY A 54 -1.62 19.22 9.89
C GLY A 54 -0.23 18.72 9.45
N PRO A 55 0.80 19.56 9.54
CA PRO A 55 2.18 19.10 9.34
C PRO A 55 2.51 17.92 10.27
N GLY A 56 3.04 16.84 9.69
CA GLY A 56 3.42 15.62 10.39
C GLY A 56 2.30 14.62 10.62
N GLU A 57 1.14 14.82 10.00
CA GLU A 57 -0.03 13.98 10.19
C GLU A 57 -0.50 13.35 8.88
N VAL A 58 -1.04 12.14 9.00
CA VAL A 58 -1.74 11.38 7.95
C VAL A 58 -3.07 10.90 8.52
N SER A 59 -4.07 10.82 7.66
CA SER A 59 -5.42 10.41 8.06
C SER A 59 -5.55 8.89 8.16
N GLY A 60 -6.72 8.38 8.56
CA GLY A 60 -6.90 6.94 8.66
C GLY A 60 -6.04 6.38 9.78
N GLY A 61 -6.03 7.02 10.96
CA GLY A 61 -5.30 6.58 12.15
C GLY A 61 -6.16 5.73 13.09
N VAL A 62 -7.49 5.89 13.06
CA VAL A 62 -8.40 5.22 14.00
C VAL A 62 -8.74 3.80 13.54
N TRP A 63 -8.84 2.85 14.50
CA TRP A 63 -9.23 1.47 14.20
C TRP A 63 -10.59 1.41 13.50
N ALA A 64 -10.68 0.64 12.42
CA ALA A 64 -11.89 0.46 11.62
C ALA A 64 -12.54 1.78 11.11
N GLU A 65 -11.74 2.82 10.92
CA GLU A 65 -12.21 4.09 10.35
C GLU A 65 -12.63 3.93 8.88
N HIS A 66 -13.71 4.59 8.49
CA HIS A 66 -14.21 4.60 7.12
C HIS A 66 -13.21 5.10 6.05
N GLN A 67 -12.16 5.79 6.47
CA GLN A 67 -11.10 6.32 5.60
C GLN A 67 -9.81 5.51 5.71
N LYS A 68 -9.83 4.32 6.34
CA LYS A 68 -8.71 3.38 6.27
C LYS A 68 -8.65 2.78 4.87
N ALA A 69 -7.70 3.23 4.07
CA ALA A 69 -7.37 2.62 2.78
C ALA A 69 -5.86 2.58 2.58
N VAL A 70 -5.45 1.67 1.71
CA VAL A 70 -4.08 1.52 1.22
C VAL A 70 -4.17 1.55 -0.30
N SER A 71 -3.24 2.24 -0.93
CA SER A 71 -3.13 2.44 -2.37
C SER A 71 -1.75 2.00 -2.86
N ILE A 72 -1.68 1.68 -4.15
CA ILE A 72 -0.42 1.39 -4.85
C ILE A 72 -0.25 2.49 -5.89
N GLY A 73 0.06 3.69 -5.40
CA GLY A 73 0.26 4.87 -6.24
C GLY A 73 1.72 5.09 -6.62
N GLY A 74 2.64 4.63 -5.76
CA GLY A 74 4.05 4.93 -5.84
C GLY A 74 4.37 6.32 -5.28
N ALA A 75 5.28 6.37 -4.32
CA ALA A 75 5.97 7.57 -3.86
C ALA A 75 7.29 7.78 -4.61
N SER A 76 7.79 9.02 -4.60
CA SER A 76 9.14 9.34 -5.07
C SER A 76 10.19 8.55 -4.30
N ALA A 77 11.38 8.39 -4.89
CA ALA A 77 12.45 7.59 -4.29
C ALA A 77 12.93 8.12 -2.92
N ASP A 78 12.71 9.40 -2.62
CA ASP A 78 12.97 10.02 -1.32
C ASP A 78 11.75 10.03 -0.39
N GLY A 79 10.60 9.53 -0.87
CA GLY A 79 9.31 9.51 -0.19
C GLY A 79 8.71 10.89 0.04
N ALA A 80 9.23 11.95 -0.62
CA ALA A 80 8.81 13.32 -0.38
C ALA A 80 7.48 13.68 -1.06
N THR A 81 7.22 13.08 -2.22
CA THR A 81 5.89 13.08 -2.85
C THR A 81 5.13 11.86 -2.37
N THR A 82 4.01 12.10 -1.71
CA THR A 82 3.36 11.07 -0.92
C THR A 82 2.25 10.34 -1.67
N VAL A 83 1.90 10.76 -2.90
CA VAL A 83 1.12 9.96 -3.85
C VAL A 83 1.44 10.34 -5.30
N GLY A 84 1.49 9.37 -6.23
CA GLY A 84 1.32 9.63 -7.66
C GLY A 84 2.52 9.34 -8.58
N GLY A 85 2.84 8.07 -8.79
CA GLY A 85 3.60 7.58 -9.94
C GLY A 85 5.11 7.48 -9.75
N GLY A 86 5.58 7.56 -8.51
CA GLY A 86 6.98 7.29 -8.21
C GLY A 86 7.29 5.78 -8.18
N PRO A 87 8.56 5.37 -8.31
CA PRO A 87 8.92 3.96 -8.42
C PRO A 87 8.81 3.19 -7.09
N CYS A 88 8.64 3.87 -5.96
CA CYS A 88 8.67 3.24 -4.66
C CYS A 88 7.27 3.03 -4.10
N ALA A 89 6.85 1.78 -3.93
CA ALA A 89 5.52 1.45 -3.43
C ALA A 89 5.49 0.87 -2.01
N ILE A 90 6.66 0.56 -1.43
CA ILE A 90 6.78 -0.11 -0.13
C ILE A 90 7.83 0.61 0.73
N ASN A 91 7.44 0.99 1.95
CA ASN A 91 8.28 1.63 2.98
C ASN A 91 8.85 3.02 2.62
N CYS A 92 8.35 3.68 1.58
CA CYS A 92 8.74 5.06 1.27
C CYS A 92 7.94 6.10 2.06
N THR A 93 6.64 5.92 2.18
CA THR A 93 5.74 6.76 2.97
C THR A 93 4.62 5.92 3.57
N ASN A 94 4.03 6.34 4.69
CA ASN A 94 2.81 5.76 5.26
C ASN A 94 1.55 6.55 4.92
N ASP A 95 1.66 7.44 3.95
CA ASP A 95 0.55 8.20 3.40
C ASP A 95 -0.08 7.39 2.26
N TRP A 96 -1.10 6.59 2.58
CA TRP A 96 -1.82 5.75 1.61
C TRP A 96 -0.99 4.65 0.95
N GLU A 97 0.19 4.31 1.44
CA GLU A 97 1.04 3.27 0.85
C GLU A 97 1.40 2.16 1.84
N LEU A 98 1.91 1.05 1.31
CA LEU A 98 2.35 -0.07 2.12
C LEU A 98 3.56 0.38 2.96
N TYR A 99 3.37 0.43 4.27
CA TYR A 99 4.39 0.90 5.19
C TYR A 99 4.41 0.08 6.48
N GLY A 100 5.61 -0.37 6.85
CA GLY A 100 5.82 -1.19 8.04
C GLY A 100 7.10 -0.79 8.76
N MET A 101 7.15 -1.15 10.04
CA MET A 101 8.33 -0.93 10.90
C MET A 101 9.35 -2.07 10.78
N HIS A 102 9.22 -2.90 9.76
CA HIS A 102 10.15 -3.98 9.48
C HIS A 102 11.28 -3.48 8.58
N PRO A 103 12.55 -3.77 8.94
CA PRO A 103 13.67 -3.47 8.06
C PRO A 103 13.46 -4.09 6.68
N GLY A 104 13.46 -3.26 5.64
CA GLY A 104 13.48 -3.69 4.26
C GLY A 104 12.14 -4.11 3.65
N GLY A 105 10.99 -3.98 4.32
CA GLY A 105 9.70 -4.33 3.73
C GLY A 105 8.50 -4.35 4.68
N VAL A 106 7.43 -5.02 4.26
CA VAL A 106 6.16 -5.20 4.99
C VAL A 106 5.68 -6.65 4.89
N ASN A 107 4.76 -7.05 5.75
CA ASN A 107 4.06 -8.33 5.58
C ASN A 107 2.81 -8.17 4.71
N GLY A 108 2.55 -9.17 3.88
CA GLY A 108 1.36 -9.30 3.06
C GLY A 108 0.69 -10.64 3.27
N LEU A 109 -0.62 -10.62 3.55
CA LEU A 109 -1.48 -11.80 3.56
C LEU A 109 -1.95 -12.10 2.13
N MET A 110 -1.66 -13.30 1.67
CA MET A 110 -2.10 -13.82 0.38
C MET A 110 -3.49 -14.44 0.49
N ALA A 111 -4.19 -14.59 -0.63
CA ALA A 111 -5.54 -15.15 -0.67
C ALA A 111 -5.62 -16.64 -0.29
N ASP A 112 -4.50 -17.37 -0.28
CA ASP A 112 -4.40 -18.74 0.23
C ASP A 112 -4.19 -18.81 1.75
N GLY A 113 -4.14 -17.65 2.42
CA GLY A 113 -3.89 -17.53 3.86
C GLY A 113 -2.41 -17.54 4.25
N SER A 114 -1.49 -17.69 3.29
CA SER A 114 -0.05 -17.57 3.57
C SER A 114 0.34 -16.10 3.79
N VAL A 115 1.34 -15.88 4.65
CA VAL A 115 1.95 -14.56 4.86
C VAL A 115 3.29 -14.52 4.17
N ARG A 116 3.54 -13.48 3.37
CA ARG A 116 4.80 -13.26 2.66
C ARG A 116 5.40 -11.92 3.05
N PHE A 117 6.73 -11.87 3.12
CA PHE A 117 7.45 -10.61 3.30
C PHE A 117 7.66 -9.95 1.94
N LEU A 118 7.09 -8.76 1.76
CA LEU A 118 7.19 -7.95 0.54
C LEU A 118 8.33 -6.95 0.72
N LYS A 119 9.37 -7.08 -0.13
CA LYS A 119 10.57 -6.24 -0.05
C LYS A 119 10.28 -4.82 -0.52
N SER A 120 10.85 -3.83 0.16
CA SER A 120 10.88 -2.41 -0.25
C SER A 120 11.45 -2.16 -1.65
N THR A 121 12.31 -3.08 -2.12
CA THR A 121 12.90 -3.04 -3.47
C THR A 121 12.02 -3.68 -4.54
N MET A 122 10.83 -4.17 -4.20
CA MET A 122 9.91 -4.78 -5.15
C MET A 122 9.47 -3.73 -6.19
N PRO A 123 9.57 -4.02 -7.50
CA PRO A 123 9.04 -3.13 -8.52
C PRO A 123 7.54 -2.91 -8.33
N ILE A 124 7.08 -1.67 -8.49
CA ILE A 124 5.67 -1.31 -8.33
C ILE A 124 4.74 -2.12 -9.25
N ASP A 125 5.18 -2.45 -10.46
CA ASP A 125 4.41 -3.26 -11.42
C ASP A 125 4.18 -4.69 -10.90
N VAL A 126 5.18 -5.27 -10.21
CA VAL A 126 5.05 -6.59 -9.58
C VAL A 126 4.05 -6.52 -8.43
N LEU A 127 4.11 -5.47 -7.62
CA LEU A 127 3.15 -5.27 -6.53
C LEU A 127 1.72 -5.06 -7.07
N ALA A 128 1.57 -4.28 -8.14
CA ALA A 128 0.29 -4.06 -8.81
C ALA A 128 -0.29 -5.37 -9.37
N ALA A 129 0.56 -6.23 -9.96
CA ALA A 129 0.17 -7.56 -10.40
C ALA A 129 -0.36 -8.43 -9.25
N LEU A 130 0.29 -8.40 -8.07
CA LEU A 130 -0.18 -9.12 -6.88
C LEU A 130 -1.56 -8.65 -6.40
N CYS A 131 -1.92 -7.39 -6.60
CA CYS A 131 -3.25 -6.86 -6.22
C CYS A 131 -4.35 -7.13 -7.26
N ASN A 132 -4.00 -7.65 -8.45
CA ASN A 132 -4.96 -7.89 -9.51
C ASN A 132 -5.50 -9.34 -9.46
N ARG A 133 -6.77 -9.51 -9.05
CA ARG A 133 -7.41 -10.84 -9.00
C ARG A 133 -7.52 -11.56 -10.35
N ALA A 134 -7.58 -10.80 -11.45
CA ALA A 134 -7.81 -11.29 -12.80
C ALA A 134 -6.56 -11.14 -13.69
N GLY A 135 -5.45 -10.65 -13.13
CA GLY A 135 -4.31 -10.10 -13.87
C GLY A 135 -3.55 -11.12 -14.70
N GLY A 136 -3.36 -10.83 -16.00
CA GLY A 136 -2.59 -11.62 -16.97
C GLY A 136 -1.12 -11.21 -17.10
N GLU A 137 -0.54 -10.67 -16.03
CA GLU A 137 0.82 -10.14 -16.03
C GLU A 137 1.76 -11.19 -15.45
N SER A 138 2.69 -11.69 -16.27
CA SER A 138 3.64 -12.71 -15.85
C SER A 138 4.65 -12.13 -14.87
N VAL A 139 4.48 -12.40 -13.57
CA VAL A 139 5.53 -12.17 -12.58
C VAL A 139 6.60 -13.24 -12.79
N SER A 140 7.56 -12.96 -13.67
CA SER A 140 8.75 -13.81 -13.84
C SER A 140 9.67 -13.60 -12.64
N THR A 141 10.05 -14.69 -11.98
CA THR A 141 10.91 -14.69 -10.79
C THR A 141 12.36 -15.10 -11.11
N ASP A 142 12.90 -14.66 -12.25
CA ASP A 142 14.31 -14.91 -12.62
C ASP A 142 15.16 -13.65 -12.44
#